data_AF-A0A2G4HQK1-F1
#
_entry.id   AF-A0A2G4HQK1-F1
#
_cell.length_a   1.000
_cell.length_b   1.000
_cell.length_c   1.000
_cell.angle_alpha   90.00
_cell.angle_beta   90.00
_cell.angle_gamma   90.00
#
_symmetry.space_group_name_H-M   'P 1'
#
loop_
_entity.id
_entity.type
_entity.pdbx_description
1 polymer ?
#
loop_
_entity_poly.entity_id
_entity_poly.type
_entity_poly.pdbx_seq_one_letter_code
_entity_poly.pdbx_strand_id
1 'polypeptide(L)' 'MGINRTAKGIVLVPTLLLGAAFLSAAAWLDGEAANRPLALGLGAILIGAGLLAQLLPEPPKDEAE' A
#
# COMPACT_ATOMS: atom_id res chain seq x y z
N MET A 1 2.32 18.77 -17.68
CA MET A 1 2.95 18.07 -16.52
C MET A 1 1.83 17.68 -15.56
N GLY A 2 1.57 16.40 -15.30
CA GLY A 2 0.52 16.08 -14.32
C GLY A 2 0.33 14.62 -13.87
N ILE A 3 0.78 13.62 -14.63
CA ILE A 3 0.34 12.24 -14.39
C ILE A 3 1.13 11.44 -13.33
N ASN A 4 2.34 11.83 -12.96
CA ASN A 4 3.17 10.99 -12.07
C ASN A 4 2.90 11.15 -10.56
N ARG A 5 2.54 12.35 -10.07
CA ARG A 5 2.28 12.56 -8.64
C ARG A 5 0.91 12.04 -8.22
N THR A 6 -0.10 12.30 -9.05
CA THR A 6 -1.48 11.86 -8.78
C THR A 6 -1.60 10.34 -8.87
N ALA A 7 -0.97 9.69 -9.84
CA ALA A 7 -0.95 8.23 -9.96
C ALA A 7 -0.28 7.56 -8.75
N LYS A 8 0.90 8.05 -8.31
CA LYS A 8 1.55 7.57 -7.07
C LYS A 8 0.65 7.77 -5.85
N GLY A 9 -0.01 8.92 -5.73
CA GLY A 9 -0.96 9.19 -4.64
C GLY A 9 -2.18 8.26 -4.65
N ILE A 10 -2.76 8.00 -5.82
CA ILE A 10 -3.93 7.11 -5.99
C ILE A 10 -3.62 5.68 -5.54
N VAL A 11 -2.40 5.20 -5.68
CA VAL A 11 -2.00 3.85 -5.25
C VAL A 11 -1.54 3.83 -3.79
N LEU A 12 -0.84 4.87 -3.34
CA LEU A 12 -0.31 4.98 -1.98
C LEU A 12 -1.43 5.07 -0.93
N VAL A 13 -2.44 5.91 -1.17
CA VAL A 13 -3.54 6.12 -0.21
C VAL A 13 -4.29 4.83 0.12
N PRO A 14 -4.83 4.05 -0.85
CA PRO A 14 -5.56 2.83 -0.53
C PRO A 14 -4.67 1.76 0.09
N THR A 15 -3.41 1.61 -0.32
CA THR A 15 -2.49 0.60 0.25
C THR A 15 -2.16 0.90 1.70
N LEU A 16 -1.92 2.16 2.06
CA LEU A 16 -1.68 2.55 3.46
C LEU A 16 -2.94 2.41 4.32
N LEU A 17 -4.11 2.82 3.82
CA LEU A 17 -5.37 2.72 4.57
C LEU A 17 -5.77 1.26 4.81
N LEU A 18 -5.72 0.41 3.77
CA LEU A 18 -5.99 -1.02 3.91
C LEU A 18 -4.96 -1.69 4.82
N GLY A 19 -3.67 -1.38 4.65
CA GLY A 19 -2.61 -1.93 5.48
C GLY A 19 -2.79 -1.60 6.97
N ALA A 20 -3.11 -0.34 7.28
CA ALA A 20 -3.42 0.10 8.64
C ALA A 20 -4.67 -0.60 9.20
N ALA A 21 -5.72 -0.79 8.39
CA ALA A 21 -6.91 -1.51 8.79
C ALA A 21 -6.61 -2.97 9.16
N PHE A 22 -5.80 -3.66 8.36
CA PHE A 22 -5.37 -5.04 8.64
C PHE A 22 -4.47 -5.14 9.89
N LEU A 23 -3.54 -4.20 10.09
CA LEU A 23 -2.75 -4.16 11.33
C LEU A 23 -3.62 -3.86 12.56
N SER A 24 -4.59 -2.95 12.43
CA SER A 24 -5.55 -2.66 13.50
C SER A 24 -6.40 -3.89 13.83
N ALA A 25 -6.82 -4.64 12.81
CA ALA A 25 -7.54 -5.89 13.02
C ALA A 25 -6.68 -6.94 13.75
N ALA A 26 -5.39 -7.05 13.44
CA ALA A 26 -4.50 -7.96 14.13
C ALA A 26 -4.16 -7.55 15.59
N ALA A 27 -4.27 -6.26 15.90
CA ALA A 27 -3.90 -5.70 17.20
C ALA A 27 -5.08 -5.60 18.18
N TRP A 28 -6.29 -5.27 17.69
CA TRP A 28 -7.45 -4.96 18.54
C TRP A 28 -8.74 -5.71 18.21
N LEU A 29 -8.87 -6.38 17.07
CA LEU A 29 -10.06 -7.21 16.83
C LEU A 29 -9.88 -8.57 17.51
N ASP A 30 -10.85 -8.93 18.36
CA ASP A 30 -11.07 -10.31 18.85
C ASP A 30 -11.67 -11.19 17.74
N GLY A 31 -11.02 -11.19 16.57
CA GLY A 31 -11.32 -12.11 15.48
C GLY A 31 -10.77 -13.51 15.76
N GLU A 32 -11.11 -14.46 14.89
CA GLU A 32 -10.58 -15.81 14.99
C GLU A 32 -9.04 -15.80 14.98
N ALA A 33 -8.42 -16.35 16.03
CA ALA A 33 -6.98 -16.26 16.27
C ALA A 33 -6.14 -16.78 15.09
N ALA A 34 -6.71 -17.71 14.29
CA ALA A 34 -6.10 -18.23 13.06
C ALA A 34 -5.87 -17.15 11.99
N ASN A 35 -6.68 -16.09 11.97
CA ASN A 35 -6.61 -15.01 10.97
C ASN A 35 -5.65 -13.88 11.36
N ARG A 36 -5.20 -13.84 12.62
CA ARG A 36 -4.25 -12.84 13.11
C ARG A 36 -2.92 -12.80 12.34
N PRO A 37 -2.23 -13.91 12.05
CA PRO A 37 -1.00 -13.88 11.25
C PRO A 37 -1.27 -13.42 9.81
N LEU A 38 -2.41 -13.77 9.23
CA LEU A 38 -2.82 -13.31 7.90
C LEU A 38 -3.03 -11.80 7.89
N ALA A 39 -3.71 -11.26 8.90
CA ALA A 39 -3.94 -9.83 9.03
C ALA A 39 -2.62 -9.04 9.22
N LEU A 40 -1.69 -9.55 10.03
CA LEU A 40 -0.35 -8.96 10.14
C LEU A 40 0.41 -8.99 8.83
N GLY A 41 0.42 -10.14 8.15
CA GLY A 41 1.13 -10.32 6.88
C GLY A 41 0.59 -9.40 5.78
N LEU A 42 -0.72 -9.36 5.59
CA LEU A 42 -1.38 -8.48 4.63
C LEU A 42 -1.15 -7.01 4.96
N GLY A 43 -1.29 -6.63 6.24
CA GLY A 43 -1.04 -5.27 6.69
C GLY A 43 0.38 -4.80 6.38
N ALA A 44 1.38 -5.62 6.69
CA ALA A 44 2.79 -5.33 6.43
C ALA A 44 3.11 -5.26 4.94
N ILE A 45 2.60 -6.20 4.13
CA ILE A 45 2.81 -6.22 2.67
C ILE A 45 2.21 -4.98 2.02
N LEU A 46 0.99 -4.59 2.40
CA LEU A 46 0.31 -3.43 1.82
C LEU A 46 1.05 -2.13 2.13
N ILE A 47 1.46 -1.93 3.38
CA ILE A 47 2.26 -0.75 3.76
C ILE A 47 3.61 -0.77 3.04
N GLY A 48 4.31 -1.92 3.06
CA GLY A 48 5.60 -2.07 2.38
C GLY A 48 5.52 -1.78 0.88
N ALA A 49 4.53 -2.33 0.19
CA ALA A 49 4.30 -2.12 -1.23
C ALA A 49 3.97 -0.65 -1.55
N GLY A 50 3.10 -0.01 -0.75
CA GLY A 50 2.80 1.42 -0.90
C GLY A 50 4.04 2.30 -0.75
N LEU A 51 4.87 2.03 0.25
CA LEU A 51 6.12 2.75 0.45
C LEU A 51 7.13 2.47 -0.67
N LEU A 52 7.32 1.21 -1.07
CA LEU A 52 8.20 0.83 -2.19
C LEU A 52 7.78 1.47 -3.52
N ALA A 53 6.47 1.63 -3.76
CA ALA A 53 5.96 2.32 -4.94
C ALA A 53 6.40 3.80 -5.00
N GLN A 54 6.72 4.42 -3.86
CA GLN A 54 7.30 5.76 -3.85
C GLN A 54 8.77 5.75 -4.31
N LEU A 55 9.51 4.68 -4.03
CA LEU A 55 10.92 4.51 -4.40
C LEU A 55 11.10 4.05 -5.86
N LEU A 56 10.06 3.51 -6.51
CA LEU A 56 10.16 3.15 -7.92
C LEU A 56 10.42 4.40 -8.79
N PRO A 57 11.45 4.36 -9.65
CA PRO A 57 11.76 5.44 -10.57
C PRO A 57 10.59 5.65 -11.53
N GLU A 58 10.34 6.90 -11.89
CA GLU A 58 9.34 7.22 -12.90
C GLU A 58 9.84 6.69 -14.25
N PRO A 59 9.03 5.93 -15.01
CA PRO A 59 9.42 5.53 -16.35
C PRO A 59 9.69 6.80 -17.17
N PRO A 60 10.75 6.81 -18.00
CA PRO A 60 11.02 7.94 -18.86
C PRO A 60 9.76 8.23 -19.68
N LYS A 61 9.40 9.51 -19.76
CA LYS A 61 8.44 9.96 -20.75
C LYS A 61 9.11 9.68 -22.09
N ASP A 62 8.77 8.59 -22.74
CA ASP A 62 9.06 8.48 -24.16
C ASP A 62 8.45 9.73 -24.81
N GLU A 63 9.32 10.47 -25.48
CA GLU A 63 9.01 11.58 -26.37
C GLU A 63 8.07 11.02 -27.43
N ALA A 64 6.77 11.05 -27.15
CA ALA A 64 5.74 10.93 -28.16
C ALA A 64 5.77 12.25 -28.94
N GLU A 65 6.64 12.26 -29.96
CA GLU A 65 6.50 13.09 -31.15
C GLU A 65 5.11 12.92 -31.80
#